data_AF-K4PTW5-F1
#
_entry.id   AF-K4PTW5-F1
#
_cell.length_a   1.000
_cell.length_b   1.000
_cell.length_c   1.000
_cell.angle_alpha   90.00
_cell.angle_beta   90.00
_cell.angle_gamma   90.00
#
_symmetry.space_group_name_H-M   'P 1'
#
loop_
_entity.id
_entity.type
_entity.pdbx_description
1 polymer ?
#
loop_
_entity_poly.entity_id
_entity_poly.type
_entity_poly.pdbx_seq_one_letter_code
_entity_poly.pdbx_strand_id
1 'polypeptide(L)' 'MKISKRAIRRHHNVRLKKYRATYWGGRPKQSTQFLGICLGTPCICSCYMCGNQRYYWGASFQEQRQKLKYS' A
#
# COMPACT_ATOMS: atom_id res chain seq x y z
N MET A 1 29.33 14.06 4.22
CA MET A 1 28.12 14.14 5.07
C MET A 1 27.31 12.86 4.92
N LYS A 2 27.41 11.90 5.85
CA LYS A 2 26.56 10.70 5.81
C LYS A 2 25.14 11.14 6.12
N ILE A 3 24.30 11.31 5.10
CA ILE A 3 22.86 11.44 5.30
C ILE A 3 22.46 10.17 6.06
N SER A 4 22.13 10.32 7.34
CA SER A 4 21.85 9.17 8.18
C SER A 4 20.69 8.38 7.58
N LYS A 5 20.70 7.05 7.69
CA LYS A 5 19.61 6.20 7.20
C LYS A 5 18.22 6.71 7.65
N ARG A 6 18.15 7.37 8.82
CA ARG A 6 16.96 8.08 9.32
C ARG A 6 16.52 9.25 8.44
N ALA A 7 17.43 10.10 8.00
CA ALA A 7 17.12 11.24 7.14
C ALA A 7 16.61 10.79 5.75
N ILE A 8 17.22 9.76 5.16
CA ILE A 8 16.74 9.15 3.90
C ILE A 8 15.32 8.60 4.06
N ARG A 9 15.06 7.85 5.14
CA ARG A 9 13.70 7.34 5.43
C ARG A 9 12.67 8.47 5.55
N ARG A 10 13.02 9.57 6.24
CA ARG A 10 12.12 10.74 6.35
C ARG A 10 11.83 11.35 4.99
N HIS A 11 12.84 11.52 4.14
CA HIS A 11 12.66 12.03 2.78
C HIS A 11 11.72 11.14 1.95
N HIS A 12 11.95 9.82 1.95
CA HIS A 12 11.06 8.88 1.24
C HIS A 12 9.64 8.89 1.80
N ASN A 13 9.47 8.97 3.11
CA ASN A 13 8.16 9.06 3.74
C ASN A 13 7.40 10.31 3.31
N VAL A 14 8.05 11.48 3.26
CA VAL A 14 7.44 12.72 2.79
C VAL A 14 7.00 12.58 1.33
N ARG A 15 7.88 12.04 0.47
CA ARG A 15 7.58 11.79 -0.94
C ARG A 15 6.37 10.87 -1.10
N LEU A 16 6.36 9.72 -0.43
CA LEU A 16 5.28 8.73 -0.53
C LEU A 16 3.96 9.25 0.04
N LYS A 17 3.99 10.02 1.13
CA LYS A 17 2.79 10.70 1.67
C LYS A 17 2.15 11.63 0.63
N LYS A 18 2.96 12.37 -0.14
CA LYS A 18 2.46 13.24 -1.21
C LYS A 18 1.77 12.44 -2.32
N TYR A 19 2.38 11.34 -2.77
CA TYR A 19 1.80 10.48 -3.80
C TYR A 19 0.51 9.77 -3.34
N ARG A 20 0.47 9.35 -2.06
CA ARG A 20 -0.66 8.60 -1.49
C ARG A 20 -1.78 9.48 -0.92
N ALA A 21 -1.64 10.81 -1.00
CA ALA A 21 -2.61 11.77 -0.47
C ALA A 21 -3.99 11.71 -1.16
N THR A 22 -4.09 11.08 -2.33
CA THR A 22 -5.32 10.94 -3.14
C THR A 22 -5.62 9.49 -3.52
N TYR A 23 -4.96 8.52 -2.88
CA TYR A 23 -5.17 7.09 -3.18
C TYR A 23 -6.62 6.66 -2.96
N TRP A 24 -7.08 5.69 -3.77
CA TRP A 24 -8.41 5.08 -3.70
C TRP A 24 -9.59 6.06 -3.79
N GLY A 25 -9.38 7.24 -4.41
CA GLY A 25 -10.39 8.30 -4.48
C GLY A 25 -10.73 8.95 -3.11
N GLY A 26 -10.05 8.52 -2.04
CA GLY A 26 -10.58 8.60 -0.68
C GLY A 26 -9.67 9.32 0.28
N ARG A 27 -9.45 10.62 0.05
CA ARG A 27 -9.11 11.61 1.09
C ARG A 27 -8.04 11.21 2.15
N PRO A 28 -6.95 10.44 1.89
CA PRO A 28 -6.01 10.15 2.98
C PRO A 28 -5.35 11.39 3.53
N LYS A 29 -5.26 12.44 2.71
CA LYS A 29 -4.88 13.79 3.12
C LYS A 29 -5.68 14.36 4.32
N GLN A 30 -6.92 13.93 4.53
CA GLN A 30 -7.79 14.46 5.59
C GLN A 30 -7.46 13.92 6.99
N SER A 31 -6.76 12.78 7.08
CA SER A 31 -6.37 12.19 8.36
C SER A 31 -4.90 11.80 8.33
N THR A 32 -4.11 12.38 9.25
CA THR A 32 -2.69 12.05 9.39
C THR A 32 -2.48 10.58 9.75
N GLN A 33 -3.40 9.99 10.53
CA GLN A 33 -3.41 8.57 10.86
C GLN A 33 -3.65 7.72 9.61
N PHE A 34 -4.70 8.03 8.83
CA PHE A 34 -5.01 7.27 7.63
C PHE A 34 -3.92 7.39 6.56
N LEU A 35 -3.32 8.57 6.41
CA LEU A 35 -2.15 8.77 5.55
C LEU A 35 -0.93 7.95 6.02
N GLY A 36 -0.76 7.80 7.34
CA GLY A 36 0.25 6.92 7.92
C GLY A 36 0.01 5.45 7.61
N ILE A 37 -1.25 5.00 7.70
CA ILE A 37 -1.65 3.64 7.30
C ILE A 37 -1.40 3.44 5.81
N CYS A 38 -1.84 4.36 4.95
CA CYS A 38 -1.58 4.29 3.51
C CYS A 38 -0.08 4.30 3.17
N LEU A 39 0.78 4.94 3.98
CA LEU A 39 2.23 4.91 3.80
C LEU A 39 2.85 3.53 4.10
N GLY A 40 2.35 2.83 5.12
CA GLY A 40 2.80 1.46 5.43
C GLY A 40 2.16 0.43 4.50
N THR A 41 0.83 0.47 4.42
CA THR A 41 -0.01 -0.51 3.76
C THR A 41 -0.96 0.21 2.80
N PRO A 42 -0.57 0.39 1.52
CA PRO A 42 -1.37 1.15 0.57
C PRO A 42 -2.73 0.51 0.27
N CYS A 43 -2.87 -0.81 0.43
CA CYS A 43 -4.15 -1.51 0.26
C CYS A 43 -4.63 -2.01 1.63
N ILE A 44 -5.52 -1.25 2.26
CA ILE A 44 -6.12 -1.60 3.57
C ILE A 44 -7.11 -2.76 3.48
N CYS A 45 -7.68 -3.02 2.30
CA CYS A 45 -8.55 -4.17 2.12
C CYS A 45 -7.68 -5.43 1.96
N SER A 46 -8.13 -6.53 2.55
CA SER A 46 -7.73 -7.87 2.15
C SER A 46 -8.57 -8.38 0.98
N CYS A 47 -9.20 -7.49 0.21
CA CYS A 47 -10.19 -7.82 -0.82
C CYS A 47 -9.57 -8.43 -2.07
N TYR A 48 -10.35 -9.22 -2.82
CA TYR A 48 -9.76 -10.19 -3.74
C TYR A 48 -8.99 -9.61 -4.95
N MET A 49 -9.14 -8.30 -5.19
CA MET A 49 -8.53 -7.54 -6.28
C MET A 49 -7.16 -6.93 -5.95
N CYS A 50 -6.85 -6.71 -4.67
CA CYS A 50 -5.74 -5.84 -4.25
C CYS A 50 -4.32 -6.45 -4.19
N GLY A 51 -4.15 -7.73 -4.53
CA GLY A 51 -2.83 -8.38 -4.66
C GLY A 51 -1.94 -8.50 -3.40
N ASN A 52 -2.33 -7.95 -2.25
CA ASN A 52 -1.61 -8.11 -0.98
C ASN A 52 -1.97 -9.43 -0.28
N GLN A 53 -1.12 -9.89 0.66
CA GLN A 53 -1.39 -11.04 1.54
C GLN A 53 -2.72 -10.88 2.28
N ARG A 54 -3.55 -11.92 2.30
CA ARG A 54 -4.95 -11.82 2.74
C ARG A 54 -5.25 -12.73 3.89
N TYR A 55 -6.01 -12.17 4.83
CA TYR A 55 -6.54 -12.92 5.96
C TYR A 55 -7.96 -13.44 5.69
N TYR A 56 -8.85 -12.64 5.09
CA TYR A 56 -10.28 -12.99 4.99
C TYR A 56 -10.74 -13.56 3.62
N TRP A 57 -10.16 -13.13 2.50
CA TRP A 57 -10.73 -13.38 1.16
C TRP A 57 -9.95 -14.39 0.28
N GLY A 58 -9.04 -15.16 0.86
CA GLY A 58 -8.29 -16.19 0.14
C GLY A 58 -7.42 -15.64 -1.01
N ALA A 59 -7.19 -16.46 -2.05
CA ALA A 59 -6.27 -16.15 -3.16
C ALA A 59 -6.73 -14.95 -4.01
N SER A 60 -5.76 -14.17 -4.49
CA SER A 60 -5.94 -13.03 -5.40
C SER A 60 -6.32 -13.39 -6.81
N PHE A 61 -6.93 -12.43 -7.52
CA PHE A 61 -7.22 -12.61 -8.93
C PHE A 61 -5.98 -12.92 -9.75
N GLN A 62 -4.85 -12.32 -9.40
CA GLN A 62 -3.57 -12.63 -10.04
C GLN A 62 -3.18 -14.09 -9.77
N GLU A 63 -3.28 -14.55 -8.53
CA GLU A 63 -3.00 -15.95 -8.15
C GLU A 63 -4.00 -16.93 -8.77
N GLN A 64 -5.29 -16.60 -8.82
CA GLN A 64 -6.34 -17.41 -9.45
C GLN A 64 -6.10 -17.50 -10.97
N ARG A 65 -5.82 -16.38 -11.63
CA ARG A 65 -5.44 -16.36 -13.06
C ARG A 65 -4.18 -17.16 -13.31
N GLN A 66 -3.20 -17.09 -12.42
CA GLN A 66 -1.98 -17.88 -12.53
C GLN A 66 -2.30 -19.37 -12.41
N LYS A 67 -3.08 -19.79 -11.41
CA LYS A 67 -3.52 -21.19 -11.26
C LYS A 67 -4.24 -21.70 -12.52
N LEU A 68 -5.15 -20.91 -13.09
CA LEU A 68 -5.87 -21.27 -14.31
C LEU A 68 -4.97 -21.39 -15.55
N LYS A 69 -3.79 -20.74 -15.58
CA LYS A 69 -2.84 -20.88 -16.69
C LYS A 69 -2.06 -22.20 -16.66
N TYR A 70 -1.95 -22.84 -15.50
CA TYR A 70 -1.19 -24.08 -15.30
C TYR A 70 -2.09 -25.23 -14.82
N SER A 71 -3.40 -25.08 -15.00
CA SER A 71 -4.43 -26.11 -14.79
C SER A 71 -4.93 -26.59 -16.14
#